data_AF-A0A661V238-F1
#
_entry.id   AF-A0A661V238-F1
#
_cell.length_a   1.000
_cell.length_b   1.000
_cell.length_c   1.000
_cell.angle_alpha   90.00
_cell.angle_beta   90.00
_cell.angle_gamma   90.00
#
_symmetry.space_group_name_H-M   'P 1'
#
loop_
_entity.id
_entity.type
_entity.pdbx_description
1 polymer ?
#
loop_
_entity_poly.entity_id
_entity_poly.type
_entity_poly.pdbx_seq_one_letter_code
_entity_poly.pdbx_strand_id
1 'polypeptide(L)'
;MITIDGSYGEGGGQVLRTSLTLATLTGQAVRIERTRAGRKKPGLRPQHLTAVRAAASVCRAHLEGAELDSQTLVFAPQDAPRPGEYVFDVTEAAQGGSAGSVGLVLQTVLLPLALAEGESYLILRGG
;
A
#
# COMPACT_ATOMS: atom_id res chain seq x y z
N MET A 1 17.87 0.81 -3.24
CA MET A 1 16.57 0.14 -3.40
C MET A 1 16.67 -1.27 -2.82
N ILE A 2 15.71 -1.69 -1.99
CA ILE A 2 15.62 -3.06 -1.45
C ILE A 2 14.73 -3.91 -2.37
N THR A 3 15.08 -5.17 -2.58
CA THR A 3 14.18 -6.14 -3.23
C THR A 3 13.60 -7.11 -2.20
N ILE A 4 12.28 -7.32 -2.24
CA ILE A 4 11.54 -8.20 -1.33
C ILE A 4 10.78 -9.24 -2.16
N ASP A 5 10.90 -10.51 -1.76
CA ASP A 5 10.05 -11.58 -2.26
C ASP A 5 8.70 -11.58 -1.52
N GLY A 6 7.65 -11.12 -2.21
CA GLY A 6 6.27 -11.07 -1.73
C GLY A 6 5.58 -12.43 -1.62
N SER A 7 6.24 -13.52 -2.01
CA SER A 7 5.74 -14.89 -1.82
C SER A 7 6.19 -15.52 -0.50
N TYR A 8 7.10 -14.88 0.23
CA TYR A 8 7.60 -15.37 1.52
C TYR A 8 6.50 -15.49 2.59
N GLY A 9 6.63 -16.49 3.48
CA GLY A 9 5.66 -16.77 4.54
C GLY A 9 4.31 -17.21 3.98
N GLU A 10 3.22 -16.54 4.39
CA GLU A 10 1.87 -16.87 3.92
C GLU A 10 1.58 -16.42 2.47
N GLY A 11 2.54 -15.76 1.81
CA GLY A 11 2.38 -15.22 0.44
C GLY A 11 1.12 -14.37 0.30
N GLY A 12 0.76 -13.62 1.35
CA GLY A 12 -0.47 -12.83 1.44
C GLY A 12 -0.23 -11.35 1.12
N GLY A 13 -1.14 -10.49 1.58
CA GLY A 13 -0.99 -9.04 1.45
C GLY A 13 -0.13 -8.38 2.54
N GLN A 14 0.26 -9.12 3.59
CA GLN A 14 0.92 -8.54 4.76
C GLN A 14 2.34 -8.07 4.44
N VAL A 15 3.13 -8.86 3.70
CA VAL A 15 4.48 -8.47 3.27
C VAL A 15 4.44 -7.16 2.49
N LEU A 16 3.50 -7.02 1.55
CA LEU A 16 3.29 -5.79 0.80
C LEU A 16 3.05 -4.59 1.73
N ARG A 17 2.04 -4.67 2.62
CA ARG A 17 1.67 -3.55 3.49
C ARG A 17 2.80 -3.14 4.42
N THR A 18 3.43 -4.11 5.09
CA THR A 18 4.57 -3.83 5.97
C THR A 18 5.73 -3.19 5.22
N SER A 19 6.04 -3.68 4.00
CA SER A 19 7.10 -3.11 3.16
C SER A 19 6.81 -1.67 2.77
N LEU A 20 5.56 -1.34 2.41
CA LEU A 20 5.15 0.03 2.10
C LEU A 20 5.24 0.94 3.32
N THR A 21 4.75 0.50 4.49
CA THR A 21 4.88 1.24 5.75
C THR A 21 6.33 1.56 6.06
N LEU A 22 7.21 0.56 6.02
CA LEU A 22 8.64 0.74 6.30
C LEU A 22 9.33 1.63 5.27
N ALA A 23 9.04 1.45 3.97
CA ALA A 23 9.59 2.30 2.92
C ALA A 23 9.16 3.76 3.12
N THR A 24 7.89 4.00 3.44
CA THR A 24 7.36 5.36 3.69
C THR A 24 8.03 6.01 4.90
N LEU A 25 8.30 5.26 5.98
CA LEU A 25 8.98 5.76 7.17
C LEU A 25 10.47 6.02 6.95
N THR A 26 11.14 5.14 6.20
CA THR A 26 12.60 5.17 6.05
C THR A 26 13.07 5.98 4.84
N GLY A 27 12.16 6.34 3.93
CA GLY A 27 12.50 6.93 2.63
C GLY A 27 13.21 5.95 1.68
N GLN A 28 13.38 4.68 2.07
CA GLN A 28 14.12 3.71 1.28
C GLN A 28 13.23 3.06 0.23
N ALA A 29 13.55 3.26 -1.05
CA ALA A 29 12.82 2.65 -2.16
C ALA A 29 12.84 1.11 -2.08
N VAL A 30 11.70 0.49 -2.41
CA VAL A 30 11.50 -0.96 -2.37
C VAL A 30 10.90 -1.46 -3.68
N ARG A 31 11.38 -2.63 -4.12
CA ARG A 31 10.80 -3.43 -5.19
C ARG A 31 10.27 -4.73 -4.58
N ILE A 32 9.00 -5.01 -4.79
CA ILE A 32 8.34 -6.20 -4.26
C ILE A 32 7.98 -7.07 -5.45
N GLU A 33 8.50 -8.29 -5.50
CA GLU A 33 8.26 -9.25 -6.57
C GLU A 33 7.36 -10.38 -6.07
N ARG A 34 6.77 -11.16 -6.99
CA ARG A 34 5.94 -12.34 -6.65
C ARG A 34 4.81 -12.04 -5.66
N THR A 35 4.25 -10.83 -5.74
CA THR A 35 3.22 -10.35 -4.82
C THR A 35 2.03 -11.30 -4.85
N ARG A 36 1.74 -11.91 -3.70
CA ARG A 36 0.64 -12.87 -3.53
C ARG A 36 0.70 -14.09 -4.45
N ALA A 37 1.90 -14.50 -4.89
CA ALA A 37 2.07 -15.62 -5.83
C ALA A 37 1.51 -16.96 -5.32
N GLY A 38 1.45 -17.17 -4.00
CA GLY A 38 0.90 -18.38 -3.39
C GLY A 38 -0.64 -18.40 -3.25
N ARG A 39 -1.36 -17.35 -3.69
CA ARG A 39 -2.82 -17.27 -3.55
C ARG A 39 -3.52 -17.69 -4.84
N LYS A 40 -4.72 -18.27 -4.72
CA LYS A 40 -5.62 -18.63 -5.86
C LYS A 40 -5.76 -17.51 -6.90
N LYS A 41 -5.74 -16.27 -6.43
CA LYS A 41 -5.86 -15.04 -7.22
C LYS A 41 -4.63 -14.19 -6.90
N PRO A 42 -3.49 -14.34 -7.62
CA PRO A 42 -2.21 -13.68 -7.30
C PRO A 42 -2.19 -12.19 -7.71
N GLY A 43 -1.17 -11.46 -7.27
CA GLY A 43 -1.00 -10.04 -7.59
C GLY A 43 -1.83 -9.07 -6.74
N LEU A 44 -1.77 -7.78 -7.09
CA LEU A 44 -2.49 -6.71 -6.42
C LEU A 44 -4.00 -6.87 -6.64
N ARG A 45 -4.75 -6.68 -5.54
CA ARG A 45 -6.22 -6.68 -5.53
C ARG A 45 -6.68 -5.29 -5.12
N PRO A 46 -7.97 -4.93 -5.23
CA PRO A 46 -8.44 -3.57 -4.95
C PRO A 46 -7.94 -2.99 -3.63
N GLN A 47 -8.00 -3.76 -2.52
CA GLN A 47 -7.45 -3.31 -1.22
C GLN A 47 -5.94 -3.06 -1.24
N HIS A 48 -5.17 -3.87 -1.99
CA HIS A 48 -3.72 -3.76 -2.06
C HIS A 48 -3.32 -2.54 -2.87
N LEU A 49 -3.97 -2.37 -4.03
CA LEU A 49 -3.76 -1.21 -4.89
C LEU A 49 -4.14 0.08 -4.17
N THR A 50 -5.24 0.07 -3.41
CA THR A 50 -5.64 1.21 -2.57
C THR A 50 -4.59 1.51 -1.50
N ALA A 51 -4.06 0.48 -0.82
CA ALA A 51 -2.98 0.67 0.17
C ALA A 51 -1.69 1.22 -0.46
N VAL A 52 -1.32 0.76 -1.66
CA VAL A 52 -0.17 1.29 -2.42
C VAL A 52 -0.37 2.77 -2.75
N ARG A 53 -1.53 3.12 -3.29
CA ARG A 53 -1.88 4.51 -3.63
C ARG A 53 -1.94 5.42 -2.39
N ALA A 54 -2.48 4.91 -1.29
CA ALA A 54 -2.56 5.62 -0.02
C ALA A 54 -1.17 5.91 0.56
N ALA A 55 -0.28 4.91 0.60
CA ALA A 55 1.10 5.13 1.01
C ALA A 55 1.80 6.14 0.08
N ALA A 56 1.58 6.05 -1.23
CA ALA A 56 2.18 6.94 -2.20
C ALA A 56 1.69 8.39 -2.05
N SER A 57 0.41 8.63 -1.77
CA SER A 57 -0.11 9.99 -1.56
C SER A 57 0.49 10.64 -0.33
N VAL A 58 0.76 9.87 0.72
CA VAL A 58 1.32 10.36 1.99
C VAL A 58 2.78 10.82 1.84
N CYS A 59 3.57 10.23 0.94
CA CYS A 59 5.00 10.53 0.76
C CYS A 59 5.40 10.90 -0.68
N ARG A 60 4.42 11.25 -1.52
CA ARG A 60 4.54 11.52 -2.97
C ARG A 60 5.39 10.50 -3.72
N ALA A 61 5.24 9.21 -3.41
CA ALA A 61 6.09 8.16 -3.97
C ALA A 61 5.92 8.01 -5.50
N HIS A 62 7.03 7.73 -6.18
CA HIS A 62 7.02 7.19 -7.54
C HIS A 62 6.62 5.70 -7.50
N LEU A 63 5.82 5.29 -8.47
CA LEU A 63 5.23 3.94 -8.55
C LEU A 63 5.47 3.32 -9.93
N GLU A 64 5.79 2.04 -9.96
CA GLU A 64 5.76 1.21 -11.18
C GLU A 64 5.04 -0.10 -10.88
N GLY A 65 4.14 -0.53 -11.77
CA GLY A 65 3.36 -1.75 -11.57
C GLY A 65 2.26 -1.64 -10.51
N ALA A 66 1.84 -0.41 -10.14
CA ALA A 66 0.71 -0.15 -9.25
C ALA A 66 -0.63 -0.27 -10.02
N GLU A 67 -0.93 -1.48 -10.47
CA GLU A 67 -2.15 -1.84 -11.21
C GLU A 67 -2.71 -3.17 -10.71
N LEU A 68 -3.99 -3.44 -10.99
CA LEU A 68 -4.63 -4.69 -10.59
C LEU A 68 -3.89 -5.89 -11.20
N ASP A 69 -3.88 -7.00 -10.46
CA ASP A 69 -3.24 -8.26 -10.82
C ASP A 69 -1.71 -8.21 -10.99
N SER A 70 -1.08 -7.04 -10.90
CA SER A 70 0.37 -6.91 -10.91
C SER A 70 1.02 -7.72 -9.78
N GLN A 71 2.06 -8.46 -10.13
CA GLN A 71 2.85 -9.23 -9.17
C GLN A 71 4.16 -8.53 -8.78
N THR A 72 4.47 -7.41 -9.44
CA THR A 72 5.69 -6.65 -9.23
C THR A 72 5.35 -5.19 -9.02
N LEU A 73 5.82 -4.63 -7.91
CA LEU A 73 5.63 -3.24 -7.56
C LEU A 73 6.99 -2.60 -7.26
N VAL A 74 7.24 -1.43 -7.85
CA VAL A 74 8.28 -0.51 -7.37
C VAL A 74 7.59 0.63 -6.62
N PHE A 75 8.08 0.92 -5.42
CA PHE A 75 7.62 2.00 -4.57
C PHE A 75 8.82 2.81 -4.10
N ALA A 76 8.91 4.08 -4.52
CA ALA A 76 10.03 4.96 -4.21
C ALA A 76 9.52 6.28 -3.59
N PRO A 77 9.50 6.39 -2.24
CA PRO A 77 9.12 7.64 -1.55
C PRO A 77 9.93 8.83 -2.06
N GLN A 78 9.29 10.00 -2.19
CA GLN A 78 9.97 11.24 -2.59
C GLN A 78 10.09 12.24 -1.42
N ASP A 79 9.29 12.07 -0.37
CA ASP A 79 9.31 12.89 0.83
C ASP A 79 9.11 12.05 2.09
N ALA A 80 9.35 12.68 3.25
CA ALA A 80 8.82 12.18 4.51
C ALA A 80 7.27 12.16 4.49
N PRO A 81 6.63 11.29 5.30
CA PRO A 81 5.18 11.26 5.44
C PRO A 81 4.61 12.63 5.81
N ARG A 82 3.57 13.08 5.10
CA ARG A 82 2.94 14.39 5.30
C ARG A 82 1.60 14.26 6.02
N PRO A 83 1.34 15.05 7.09
CA PRO A 83 0.02 15.10 7.67
C PRO A 83 -0.97 15.77 6.71
N GLY A 84 -2.26 15.55 6.92
CA GLY A 84 -3.31 16.18 6.12
C GLY A 84 -4.61 15.40 6.05
N GLU A 85 -5.47 15.83 5.14
CA GLU A 85 -6.76 15.19 4.87
C GLU A 85 -6.62 14.20 3.71
N TYR A 86 -7.04 12.96 3.94
CA TYR A 86 -6.97 11.90 2.94
C TYR A 86 -8.28 11.16 2.83
N VAL A 87 -8.70 10.88 1.60
CA VAL A 87 -9.85 10.04 1.29
C VAL A 87 -9.38 8.86 0.45
N PHE A 88 -9.60 7.64 0.94
CA PHE A 88 -9.26 6.43 0.22
C PHE A 88 -10.50 5.53 0.12
N ASP A 89 -10.87 5.19 -1.10
CA ASP A 89 -12.01 4.35 -1.38
C ASP A 89 -11.58 3.07 -2.10
N VAL A 90 -11.70 1.94 -1.41
CA VAL A 90 -11.33 0.62 -1.95
C VAL A 90 -12.22 0.23 -3.13
N THR A 91 -13.43 0.80 -3.22
CA THR A 91 -14.37 0.51 -4.31
C THR A 91 -13.95 1.14 -5.63
N GLU A 92 -13.17 2.24 -5.62
CA GLU A 92 -12.63 2.86 -6.84
C GLU A 92 -11.67 1.93 -7.60
N ALA A 93 -10.93 1.10 -6.85
CA ALA A 93 -10.04 0.10 -7.43
C ALA A 93 -10.79 -1.20 -7.81
N ALA A 94 -12.09 -1.29 -7.57
CA ALA A 94 -12.88 -2.51 -7.72
C ALA A 94 -13.89 -2.41 -8.87
N GLN A 95 -13.58 -3.01 -10.01
CA GLN A 95 -14.57 -3.19 -11.07
C GLN A 95 -15.61 -4.24 -10.61
N GLY A 96 -16.71 -3.78 -10.00
CA GLY A 96 -17.79 -4.62 -9.48
C GLY A 96 -17.94 -4.68 -7.96
N GLY A 97 -17.27 -3.78 -7.22
CA GLY A 97 -17.32 -3.72 -5.75
C GLY A 97 -16.28 -4.63 -5.09
N SER A 98 -15.84 -4.25 -3.89
CA SER A 98 -14.82 -4.98 -3.13
C SER A 98 -15.19 -5.07 -1.65
N ALA A 99 -15.10 -6.27 -1.08
CA ALA A 99 -15.09 -6.51 0.36
C ALA A 99 -13.69 -6.33 0.98
N GLY A 100 -12.83 -5.54 0.32
CA GLY A 100 -11.48 -5.28 0.78
C GLY A 100 -11.51 -4.45 2.06
N SER A 101 -10.86 -4.95 3.11
CA SER A 101 -10.89 -4.32 4.43
C SER A 101 -10.17 -2.98 4.46
N VAL A 102 -10.90 -1.91 4.80
CA VAL A 102 -10.34 -0.57 5.03
C VAL A 102 -9.36 -0.55 6.20
N GLY A 103 -9.54 -1.42 7.20
CA GLY A 103 -8.59 -1.58 8.30
C GLY A 103 -7.20 -1.99 7.82
N LEU A 104 -7.10 -2.72 6.71
CA LEU A 104 -5.81 -3.10 6.11
C LEU A 104 -5.19 -1.96 5.30
N VAL A 105 -6.00 -1.05 4.74
CA VAL A 105 -5.48 0.21 4.17
C VAL A 105 -4.93 1.07 5.31
N LEU A 106 -5.71 1.23 6.39
CA LEU A 106 -5.29 1.97 7.59
C LEU A 106 -3.98 1.42 8.16
N GLN A 107 -3.85 0.09 8.29
CA GLN A 107 -2.62 -0.54 8.77
C GLN A 107 -1.36 -0.08 8.01
N THR A 108 -1.50 0.25 6.73
CA THR A 108 -0.36 0.65 5.89
C THR A 108 0.08 2.09 6.17
N VAL A 109 -0.86 3.00 6.42
CA VAL A 109 -0.61 4.45 6.52
C VAL A 109 -0.71 5.02 7.94
N LEU A 110 -1.26 4.26 8.90
CA LEU A 110 -1.45 4.69 10.27
C LEU A 110 -0.14 5.09 10.94
N LEU A 111 0.85 4.19 10.96
CA LEU A 111 2.12 4.46 11.63
C LEU A 111 2.90 5.61 10.95
N PRO A 112 3.02 5.69 9.61
CA PRO A 112 3.63 6.84 8.94
C PRO A 112 2.98 8.18 9.28
N LEU A 113 1.64 8.24 9.32
CA LEU A 113 0.92 9.47 9.63
C LEU A 113 0.93 9.82 11.12
N ALA A 114 0.90 8.81 12.01
CA ALA A 114 1.01 9.01 13.45
C ALA A 114 2.37 9.56 13.89
N LEU A 115 3.41 9.34 13.08
CA LEU A 115 4.76 9.86 13.31
C LEU A 115 5.08 11.13 12.50
N ALA A 116 4.15 11.61 11.68
CA ALA A 116 4.32 12.85 10.92
C ALA A 116 4.10 14.08 11.82
N GLU A 117 4.72 15.21 11.47
CA GLU A 117 4.59 16.47 12.23
C GLU A 117 3.25 17.17 11.95
N GLY A 118 2.17 16.69 12.55
CA GLY A 118 0.85 17.34 12.50
C GLY A 118 -0.32 16.36 12.58
N GLU A 119 -1.54 16.90 12.58
CA GLU A 119 -2.76 16.09 12.60
C GLU A 119 -3.11 15.57 11.20
N SER A 120 -3.61 14.33 11.14
CA SER A 120 -4.11 13.73 9.90
C SER A 120 -5.55 13.27 10.08
N TYR A 121 -6.37 13.53 9.07
CA TYR A 121 -7.78 13.13 9.02
C TYR A 121 -7.97 12.17 7.85
N LEU A 122 -8.45 10.96 8.12
CA LEU A 122 -8.62 9.93 7.10
C LEU A 122 -10.08 9.52 6.99
N ILE A 123 -10.59 9.52 5.76
CA ILE A 123 -11.86 8.90 5.41
C ILE A 123 -11.55 7.65 4.59
N LEU A 124 -11.92 6.48 5.11
CA LEU A 124 -11.74 5.21 4.42
C LEU A 124 -13.10 4.61 4.06
N ARG A 125 -13.27 4.24 2.78
CA ARG A 125 -14.51 3.67 2.25
C ARG A 125 -14.24 2.28 1.69
N GLY A 126 -15.09 1.32 2.03
CA GLY A 126 -14.91 -0.10 1.72
C GLY A 126 -15.51 -0.98 2.82
N GLY A 127 -15.11 -2.26 2.82
CA GLY A 127 -15.51 -3.24 3.84
C GLY A 127 -14.58 -3.30 5.04
#